data_AF-A0A2E9P656-F1
#
_entry.id   AF-A0A2E9P656-F1
#
_cell.length_a   1.000
_cell.length_b   1.000
_cell.length_c   1.000
_cell.angle_alpha   90.00
_cell.angle_beta   90.00
_cell.angle_gamma   90.00
#
_symmetry.space_group_name_H-M   'P 1'
#
loop_
_entity.id
_entity.type
_entity.pdbx_description
1 polymer ?
#
loop_
_entity_poly.entity_id
_entity_poly.type
_entity_poly.pdbx_seq_one_letter_code
_entity_poly.pdbx_strand_id
1 'polypeptide(L)'
;MLLAPAAVAHSPWGQYTVYRQKHLLILSSKTDPDSYPYSEVLVDAINREEPRAKARAARAKNIDRCYNLILTNQMQFMLLPRQTTNAMRENTGQFSDREALPIKTMYEFGNLVLSVRSDMEDNIVRVVTYSILEQLDKLPNASNPEEMLKIDSVHGESLTAIRKFLAEHRKS
;
A
#
# COMPACT_ATOMS: atom_id res chain seq x y z
N MET A 1 -26.55 -33.94 -33.80
CA MET A 1 -25.51 -32.90 -33.90
C MET A 1 -25.61 -32.06 -32.63
N LEU A 2 -24.78 -32.37 -31.63
CA LEU A 2 -24.76 -31.66 -30.34
C LEU A 2 -24.00 -30.34 -30.53
N LEU A 3 -24.68 -29.22 -30.38
CA LEU A 3 -24.05 -27.91 -30.25
C LEU A 3 -23.55 -27.77 -28.80
N ALA A 4 -22.24 -27.70 -28.63
CA ALA A 4 -21.62 -27.35 -27.36
C ALA A 4 -22.01 -25.91 -26.97
N PRO A 5 -22.24 -25.60 -25.68
CA PRO A 5 -22.52 -24.23 -25.28
C PRO A 5 -21.23 -23.40 -25.41
N ALA A 6 -21.36 -22.21 -25.99
CA ALA A 6 -20.32 -21.21 -25.99
C ALA A 6 -19.93 -20.90 -24.53
N ALA A 7 -18.69 -21.20 -24.17
CA ALA A 7 -18.13 -20.81 -22.89
C ALA A 7 -18.06 -19.28 -22.86
N VAL A 8 -19.00 -18.65 -22.14
CA VAL A 8 -18.89 -17.24 -21.79
C VAL A 8 -17.74 -17.15 -20.79
N ALA A 9 -16.56 -16.75 -21.28
CA ALA A 9 -15.44 -16.39 -20.43
C ALA A 9 -15.78 -15.08 -19.72
N HIS A 10 -16.60 -15.16 -18.66
CA HIS A 10 -16.81 -14.08 -17.72
C HIS A 10 -15.51 -13.87 -16.95
N SER A 11 -14.66 -12.98 -17.43
CA SER A 11 -13.59 -12.52 -16.55
C SER A 11 -14.25 -11.81 -15.35
N PRO A 12 -13.93 -12.19 -14.09
CA PRO A 12 -14.73 -11.92 -12.88
C PRO A 12 -14.70 -10.45 -12.40
N TRP A 13 -14.46 -9.50 -13.30
CA TRP A 13 -14.18 -8.09 -13.03
C TRP A 13 -15.29 -7.38 -12.24
N GLY A 14 -16.57 -7.71 -12.45
CA GLY A 14 -17.67 -7.07 -11.73
C GLY A 14 -17.63 -7.33 -10.21
N GLN A 15 -17.46 -8.59 -9.80
CA GLN A 15 -17.33 -8.95 -8.38
C GLN A 15 -16.00 -8.47 -7.80
N TYR A 16 -14.94 -8.48 -8.61
CA TYR A 16 -13.60 -8.04 -8.23
C TYR A 16 -13.53 -6.52 -7.92
N THR A 17 -14.23 -5.69 -8.70
CA THR A 17 -14.33 -4.24 -8.45
C THR A 17 -15.12 -3.92 -7.18
N VAL A 18 -16.26 -4.60 -6.97
CA VAL A 18 -17.07 -4.45 -5.74
C VAL A 18 -16.29 -4.88 -4.50
N TYR A 19 -15.45 -5.91 -4.60
CA TYR A 19 -14.60 -6.36 -3.49
C TYR A 19 -13.61 -5.27 -3.06
N ARG A 20 -12.97 -4.59 -4.02
CA ARG A 20 -12.02 -3.49 -3.78
C ARG A 20 -12.67 -2.19 -3.31
N GLN A 21 -13.93 -1.97 -3.63
CA GLN A 21 -14.71 -0.87 -3.04
C GLN A 21 -15.00 -1.11 -1.55
N LYS A 22 -14.95 -2.36 -1.08
CA LYS A 22 -15.29 -2.75 0.30
C LYS A 22 -14.09 -2.98 1.22
N HIS A 23 -12.89 -3.12 0.66
CA HIS A 23 -11.68 -3.49 1.41
C HIS A 23 -10.50 -2.63 0.97
N LEU A 24 -9.75 -2.12 1.94
CA LEU A 24 -8.41 -1.59 1.71
C LEU A 24 -7.46 -2.75 1.42
N LEU A 25 -6.91 -2.81 0.21
CA LEU A 25 -5.97 -3.88 -0.15
C LEU A 25 -4.54 -3.37 -0.16
N ILE A 26 -3.65 -4.03 0.59
CA ILE A 26 -2.21 -3.75 0.60
C ILE A 26 -1.49 -4.79 -0.25
N LEU A 27 -0.96 -4.35 -1.39
CA LEU A 27 -0.26 -5.23 -2.33
C LEU A 27 1.17 -5.54 -1.89
N SER A 28 1.51 -6.81 -1.78
CA SER A 28 2.88 -7.31 -1.60
C SER A 28 3.23 -8.33 -2.68
N SER A 29 4.48 -8.79 -2.73
CA SER A 29 4.94 -9.76 -3.72
C SER A 29 5.26 -11.11 -3.10
N LYS A 30 4.87 -12.20 -3.77
CA LYS A 30 5.27 -13.57 -3.39
C LYS A 30 6.78 -13.79 -3.52
N THR A 31 7.45 -13.08 -4.42
CA THR A 31 8.90 -13.24 -4.66
C THR A 31 9.75 -12.45 -3.68
N ASP A 32 9.14 -11.64 -2.82
CA ASP A 32 9.81 -10.90 -1.78
C ASP A 32 9.45 -11.54 -0.42
N PRO A 33 10.43 -12.06 0.34
CA PRO A 33 10.14 -12.83 1.55
C PRO A 33 9.57 -11.98 2.69
N ASP A 34 9.82 -10.68 2.70
CA ASP A 34 9.50 -9.81 3.84
C ASP A 34 8.16 -9.08 3.68
N SER A 35 7.82 -8.64 2.47
CA SER A 35 6.63 -7.80 2.24
C SER A 35 5.32 -8.52 2.52
N TYR A 36 5.18 -9.80 2.19
CA TYR A 36 3.92 -10.50 2.44
C TYR A 36 3.66 -10.74 3.94
N PRO A 37 4.58 -11.37 4.71
CA PRO A 37 4.41 -11.51 6.16
C PRO A 37 4.20 -10.15 6.86
N TYR A 38 4.95 -9.12 6.48
CA TYR A 38 4.76 -7.80 7.08
C TYR A 38 3.40 -7.21 6.73
N SER A 39 2.91 -7.42 5.51
CA SER A 39 1.58 -6.93 5.11
C SER A 39 0.46 -7.54 5.96
N GLU A 40 0.60 -8.77 6.46
CA GLU A 40 -0.36 -9.39 7.39
C GLU A 40 -0.38 -8.67 8.74
N VAL A 41 0.80 -8.38 9.32
CA VAL A 41 0.92 -7.61 10.57
C VAL A 41 0.34 -6.20 10.41
N LEU A 42 0.64 -5.55 9.29
CA LEU A 42 0.20 -4.19 9.00
C LEU A 42 -1.32 -4.08 8.86
N VAL A 43 -1.97 -5.04 8.16
CA VAL A 43 -3.43 -4.99 8.01
C VAL A 43 -4.15 -5.27 9.32
N ASP A 44 -3.58 -6.10 10.20
CA ASP A 44 -4.12 -6.33 11.53
C ASP A 44 -4.02 -5.07 12.40
N ALA A 45 -2.90 -4.35 12.34
CA ALA A 45 -2.75 -3.06 13.02
C ALA A 45 -3.77 -2.03 12.51
N ILE A 46 -3.91 -1.88 11.19
CA ILE A 46 -4.89 -0.94 10.59
C ILE A 46 -6.32 -1.32 11.01
N ASN A 47 -6.69 -2.59 10.97
CA ASN A 47 -8.04 -3.03 11.31
C ASN A 47 -8.38 -2.91 12.80
N ARG A 48 -7.39 -2.86 13.70
CA ARG A 48 -7.63 -2.60 15.12
C ARG A 48 -8.09 -1.16 15.34
N GLU A 49 -7.49 -0.21 14.63
CA GLU A 49 -7.81 1.21 14.76
C GLU A 49 -8.96 1.66 13.86
N GLU A 50 -9.03 1.14 12.62
CA GLU A 50 -10.10 1.42 11.67
C GLU A 50 -10.71 0.11 11.13
N PRO A 51 -11.59 -0.55 11.90
CA PRO A 51 -12.24 -1.79 11.48
C PRO A 51 -13.06 -1.67 10.19
N ARG A 52 -13.52 -0.45 9.83
CA ARG A 52 -14.30 -0.23 8.60
C ARG A 52 -13.42 -0.27 7.35
N ALA A 53 -12.10 -0.08 7.48
CA ALA A 53 -11.15 -0.24 6.38
C ALA A 53 -11.19 -1.66 5.81
N LYS A 54 -11.50 -2.65 6.65
CA LYS A 54 -11.51 -4.08 6.30
C LYS A 54 -10.25 -4.42 5.51
N ALA A 55 -9.10 -3.97 6.01
CA ALA A 55 -7.83 -4.07 5.35
C ALA A 55 -7.47 -5.55 5.13
N ARG A 56 -6.93 -5.87 3.96
CA ARG A 56 -6.50 -7.24 3.60
C ARG A 56 -5.16 -7.21 2.89
N ALA A 57 -4.31 -8.15 3.24
CA ALA A 57 -3.09 -8.42 2.50
C ALA A 57 -3.44 -9.01 1.13
N ALA A 58 -2.89 -8.44 0.07
CA ALA A 58 -3.04 -8.94 -1.29
C ALA A 58 -1.66 -9.32 -1.82
N ARG A 59 -1.53 -10.53 -2.38
CA ARG A 59 -0.24 -11.05 -2.83
C ARG A 59 -0.18 -11.21 -4.35
N ALA A 60 0.68 -10.45 -5.00
CA ALA A 60 1.00 -10.66 -6.40
C ALA A 60 1.96 -11.85 -6.59
N LYS A 61 1.96 -12.42 -7.80
CA LYS A 61 2.87 -13.53 -8.13
C LYS A 61 4.35 -13.12 -8.13
N ASN A 62 4.64 -11.86 -8.47
CA ASN A 62 5.99 -11.29 -8.57
C ASN A 62 5.92 -9.75 -8.61
N ILE A 63 7.10 -9.13 -8.58
CA ILE A 63 7.29 -7.67 -8.59
C ILE A 63 6.73 -7.02 -9.86
N ASP A 64 6.90 -7.62 -11.04
CA ASP A 64 6.31 -7.11 -12.29
C ASP A 64 4.77 -7.01 -12.22
N ARG A 65 4.14 -7.99 -11.57
CA ARG A 65 2.70 -7.96 -11.38
C ARG A 65 2.30 -6.86 -10.40
N CYS A 66 3.09 -6.58 -9.36
CA CYS A 66 2.86 -5.43 -8.49
C CYS A 66 2.87 -4.13 -9.29
N TYR A 67 3.92 -3.91 -10.08
CA TYR A 67 4.07 -2.75 -10.94
C TYR A 67 2.84 -2.53 -11.83
N ASN A 68 2.46 -3.56 -12.60
CA ASN A 68 1.35 -3.47 -13.53
C ASN A 68 0.00 -3.20 -12.85
N LEU A 69 -0.22 -3.77 -11.66
CA LEU A 69 -1.46 -3.56 -10.90
C LEU A 69 -1.58 -2.12 -10.37
N ILE A 70 -0.47 -1.49 -9.99
CA ILE A 70 -0.46 -0.09 -9.56
C ILE A 70 -0.60 0.83 -10.78
N LEU A 71 0.18 0.58 -11.85
CA LEU A 71 0.15 1.39 -13.07
C LEU A 71 -1.28 1.47 -13.66
N THR A 72 -1.93 0.31 -13.79
CA THR A 72 -3.29 0.20 -14.36
C THR A 72 -4.41 0.53 -13.36
N ASN A 73 -4.07 1.17 -12.23
CA ASN A 73 -5.02 1.59 -11.19
C ASN A 73 -5.88 0.46 -10.61
N GLN A 74 -5.41 -0.78 -10.71
CA GLN A 74 -6.08 -1.94 -10.13
C GLN A 74 -5.82 -2.01 -8.61
N MET A 75 -4.68 -1.51 -8.14
CA MET A 75 -4.33 -1.44 -6.72
C MET A 75 -3.90 -0.03 -6.36
N GLN A 76 -4.19 0.40 -5.12
CA GLN A 76 -3.86 1.73 -4.62
C GLN A 76 -2.68 1.74 -3.67
N PHE A 77 -2.54 0.70 -2.84
CA PHE A 77 -1.50 0.57 -1.81
C PHE A 77 -0.55 -0.58 -2.14
N MET A 78 0.73 -0.39 -1.88
CA MET A 78 1.72 -1.46 -1.93
C MET A 78 2.68 -1.37 -0.75
N LEU A 79 3.14 -2.52 -0.27
CA LEU A 79 4.23 -2.66 0.67
C LEU A 79 5.33 -3.47 0.00
N LEU A 80 6.46 -2.85 -0.31
CA LEU A 80 7.59 -3.47 -1.00
C LEU A 80 8.93 -2.94 -0.46
N PRO A 81 10.05 -3.64 -0.73
CA PRO A 81 11.38 -3.13 -0.40
C PRO A 81 11.65 -1.75 -0.99
N ARG A 82 12.29 -0.88 -0.21
CA ARG A 82 12.62 0.50 -0.55
C ARG A 82 13.30 0.62 -1.90
N GLN A 83 14.32 -0.21 -2.14
CA GLN A 83 15.04 -0.21 -3.41
C GLN A 83 14.10 -0.48 -4.59
N THR A 84 13.19 -1.45 -4.45
CA THR A 84 12.21 -1.78 -5.50
C THR A 84 11.20 -0.67 -5.69
N THR A 85 10.68 -0.11 -4.59
CA THR A 85 9.73 1.00 -4.60
C THR A 85 10.31 2.24 -5.27
N ASN A 86 11.56 2.60 -4.95
CA ASN A 86 12.26 3.73 -5.58
C ASN A 86 12.48 3.46 -7.07
N ALA A 87 12.92 2.25 -7.43
CA ALA A 87 13.11 1.87 -8.83
C ALA A 87 11.82 1.99 -9.66
N MET A 88 10.67 1.60 -9.09
CA MET A 88 9.37 1.78 -9.75
C MET A 88 8.95 3.25 -9.85
N ARG A 89 9.21 4.05 -8.82
CA ARG A 89 8.83 5.47 -8.74
C ARG A 89 9.68 6.34 -9.67
N GLU A 90 10.94 6.00 -9.83
CA GLU A 90 11.94 6.82 -10.52
C GLU A 90 12.33 6.25 -11.88
N ASN A 91 11.63 5.22 -12.39
CA ASN A 91 11.98 4.50 -13.62
C ASN A 91 13.46 4.08 -13.70
N THR A 92 13.97 3.43 -12.67
CA THR A 92 15.37 2.95 -12.64
C THR A 92 15.46 1.43 -12.51
N GLY A 93 16.68 0.89 -12.65
CA GLY A 93 16.95 -0.55 -12.55
C GLY A 93 16.14 -1.35 -13.57
N GLN A 94 15.45 -2.40 -13.12
CA GLN A 94 14.61 -3.24 -14.00
C GLN A 94 13.39 -2.53 -14.61
N PHE A 95 13.11 -1.29 -14.21
CA PHE A 95 11.98 -0.49 -14.68
C PHE A 95 12.42 0.67 -15.59
N SER A 96 13.68 0.73 -16.03
CA SER A 96 14.22 1.82 -16.85
C SER A 96 13.44 2.10 -18.14
N ASP A 97 12.92 1.04 -18.76
CA ASP A 97 12.17 1.14 -20.02
C ASP A 97 10.65 1.21 -19.79
N ARG A 98 10.23 1.56 -18.57
CA ARG A 98 8.82 1.62 -18.18
C ARG A 98 8.45 2.98 -17.60
N GLU A 99 7.14 3.24 -17.52
CA GLU A 99 6.63 4.47 -16.91
C GLU A 99 6.94 4.52 -15.41
N ALA A 100 7.30 5.69 -14.90
CA ALA A 100 7.41 5.91 -13.47
C ALA A 100 6.02 5.75 -12.80
N LEU A 101 5.93 4.96 -11.73
CA LEU A 101 4.66 4.82 -11.02
C LEU A 101 4.29 6.12 -10.29
N PRO A 102 3.03 6.56 -10.35
CA PRO A 102 2.57 7.77 -9.66
C PRO A 102 2.34 7.47 -8.18
N ILE A 103 3.40 7.17 -7.41
CA ILE A 103 3.30 6.74 -6.01
C ILE A 103 4.06 7.65 -5.06
N LYS A 104 3.53 7.78 -3.85
CA LYS A 104 4.17 8.48 -2.72
C LYS A 104 4.38 7.51 -1.56
N THR A 105 5.39 7.78 -0.75
CA THR A 105 5.60 7.07 0.51
C THR A 105 4.48 7.46 1.48
N MET A 106 3.90 6.47 2.15
CA MET A 106 2.90 6.68 3.19
C MET A 106 3.51 6.47 4.58
N TYR A 107 4.29 5.40 4.74
CA TYR A 107 5.08 5.12 5.94
C TYR A 107 6.20 4.13 5.65
N GLU A 108 7.21 4.05 6.52
CA GLU A 108 8.38 3.18 6.35
C GLU A 108 8.60 2.26 7.54
N PHE A 109 9.09 1.04 7.23
CA PHE A 109 9.30 -0.05 8.16
C PHE A 109 10.65 -0.73 7.86
N GLY A 110 11.74 -0.15 8.38
CA GLY A 110 13.10 -0.55 8.03
C GLY A 110 13.35 -0.46 6.51
N ASN A 111 13.52 -1.61 5.86
CA ASN A 111 13.69 -1.70 4.41
C ASN A 111 12.35 -1.71 3.63
N LEU A 112 11.21 -1.89 4.28
CA LEU A 112 9.91 -1.88 3.60
C LEU A 112 9.32 -0.47 3.57
N VAL A 113 8.64 -0.15 2.46
CA VAL A 113 7.96 1.13 2.26
C VAL A 113 6.51 0.84 1.90
N LEU A 114 5.59 1.30 2.75
CA LEU A 114 4.18 1.40 2.39
C LEU A 114 4.05 2.62 1.49
N SER A 115 3.64 2.39 0.24
CA SER A 115 3.38 3.45 -0.73
C SER A 115 1.92 3.43 -1.16
N VAL A 116 1.44 4.59 -1.56
CA VAL A 116 0.09 4.81 -2.08
C VAL A 116 0.17 5.54 -3.40
N ARG A 117 -0.80 5.32 -4.29
CA ARG A 117 -0.96 6.15 -5.49
C ARG A 117 -1.18 7.61 -5.09
N SER A 118 -0.64 8.50 -5.90
CA SER A 118 -0.61 9.96 -5.64
C SER A 118 -1.97 10.62 -5.81
N ASP A 119 -2.91 9.95 -6.48
CA ASP A 119 -4.28 10.38 -6.73
C ASP A 119 -5.30 9.77 -5.74
N MET A 120 -4.81 9.16 -4.65
CA MET A 120 -5.66 8.57 -3.63
C MET A 120 -6.41 9.64 -2.83
N GLU A 121 -7.64 9.34 -2.40
CA GLU A 121 -8.43 10.25 -1.58
C GLU A 121 -7.70 10.62 -0.27
N ASP A 122 -7.50 11.92 -0.08
CA ASP A 122 -6.77 12.52 1.04
C ASP A 122 -7.21 11.99 2.41
N ASN A 123 -8.52 11.89 2.64
CA ASN A 123 -9.06 11.41 3.91
C ASN A 123 -8.68 9.94 4.17
N ILE A 124 -8.67 9.09 3.14
CA ILE A 124 -8.25 7.69 3.28
C ILE A 124 -6.76 7.63 3.63
N VAL A 125 -5.91 8.39 2.96
CA VAL A 125 -4.47 8.45 3.28
C VAL A 125 -4.26 8.87 4.73
N ARG A 126 -4.95 9.93 5.16
CA ARG A 126 -4.83 10.47 6.53
C ARG A 126 -5.27 9.46 7.59
N VAL A 127 -6.43 8.83 7.41
CA VAL A 127 -6.97 7.83 8.33
C VAL A 127 -6.03 6.64 8.45
N VAL A 128 -5.55 6.09 7.32
CA VAL A 128 -4.67 4.91 7.35
C VAL A 128 -3.31 5.25 7.96
N THR A 129 -2.73 6.42 7.66
CA THR A 129 -1.50 6.86 8.32
C THR A 129 -1.73 7.00 9.83
N TYR A 130 -2.85 7.57 10.27
CA TYR A 130 -3.16 7.69 11.69
C TYR A 130 -3.32 6.32 12.37
N SER A 131 -4.01 5.37 11.73
CA SER A 131 -4.13 3.98 12.23
C SER A 131 -2.77 3.29 12.39
N ILE A 132 -1.79 3.59 11.53
CA ILE A 132 -0.42 3.09 11.66
C ILE A 132 0.27 3.72 12.88
N LEU A 133 0.12 5.04 13.06
CA LEU A 133 0.75 5.80 14.14
C LEU A 133 0.27 5.34 15.54
N GLU A 134 -1.02 5.04 15.67
CA GLU A 134 -1.62 4.51 16.91
C GLU A 134 -1.20 3.06 17.24
N GLN A 135 -0.47 2.38 16.35
CA GLN A 135 -0.04 0.98 16.50
C GLN A 135 1.47 0.80 16.31
N LEU A 136 2.26 1.87 16.41
CA LEU A 136 3.72 1.81 16.17
C LEU A 136 4.43 0.78 17.06
N ASP A 137 3.98 0.63 18.31
CA ASP A 137 4.50 -0.34 19.27
C ASP A 137 4.37 -1.80 18.79
N LYS A 138 3.40 -2.07 17.90
CA LYS A 138 3.11 -3.40 17.34
C LYS A 138 3.64 -3.58 15.92
N LEU A 139 4.25 -2.54 15.34
CA LEU A 139 4.78 -2.55 13.98
C LEU A 139 6.32 -2.59 14.01
N PRO A 140 6.93 -3.78 13.80
CA PRO A 140 8.37 -3.92 13.89
C PRO A 140 9.09 -2.99 12.92
N ASN A 141 10.18 -2.37 13.37
CA ASN A 141 11.02 -1.47 12.58
C ASN A 141 10.28 -0.26 11.98
N ALA A 142 9.09 0.09 12.48
CA ALA A 142 8.40 1.32 12.07
C ALA A 142 9.31 2.53 12.33
N SER A 143 9.48 3.37 11.30
CA SER A 143 10.26 4.60 11.43
C SER A 143 9.68 5.49 12.52
N ASN A 144 10.54 6.26 13.19
CA ASN A 144 10.07 7.30 14.11
C ASN A 144 9.26 8.33 13.29
N PRO A 145 8.08 8.78 13.76
CA PRO A 145 7.26 9.76 13.04
C PRO A 145 8.00 11.07 12.72
N GLU A 146 8.97 11.51 13.56
CA GLU A 146 9.78 12.69 13.29
C GLU A 146 10.75 12.50 12.12
N GLU A 147 11.27 11.29 11.92
CA GLU A 147 12.12 10.98 10.76
C GLU A 147 11.31 10.96 9.46
N MET A 148 10.05 10.51 9.52
CA MET A 148 9.15 10.55 8.37
C MET A 148 8.92 11.98 7.84
N LEU A 149 9.01 13.00 8.70
CA LEU A 149 8.86 14.40 8.28
C LEU A 149 10.01 14.92 7.40
N LYS A 150 11.16 14.21 7.37
CA LYS A 150 12.36 14.58 6.61
C LYS A 150 12.42 13.93 5.24
N ILE A 151 11.46 13.07 4.91
CA ILE A 151 11.46 12.29 3.66
C ILE A 151 10.63 13.02 2.61
N ASP A 152 11.29 13.54 1.58
CA ASP A 152 10.68 14.36 0.51
C ASP A 152 9.58 13.65 -0.28
N SER A 153 9.63 12.32 -0.31
CA SER A 153 8.69 11.51 -1.09
C SER A 153 7.40 11.14 -0.36
N VAL A 154 7.22 11.57 0.89
CA VAL A 154 6.03 11.26 1.68
C VAL A 154 4.81 12.00 1.16
N HIS A 155 3.66 11.33 1.18
CA HIS A 155 2.38 11.91 0.80
C HIS A 155 2.01 13.06 1.74
N GLY A 156 1.51 14.17 1.20
CA GLY A 156 1.18 15.36 1.98
C GLY A 156 0.25 15.06 3.16
N GLU A 157 -0.79 14.27 2.92
CA GLU A 157 -1.75 13.87 3.96
C GLU A 157 -1.20 12.90 5.00
N SER A 158 -0.18 12.10 4.66
CA SER A 158 0.56 11.34 5.66
C SER A 158 1.35 12.28 6.57
N LEU A 159 2.00 13.32 6.01
CA LEU A 159 2.67 14.34 6.82
C LEU A 159 1.68 15.11 7.71
N THR A 160 0.48 15.42 7.21
CA THR A 160 -0.59 16.04 8.01
C THR A 160 -0.97 15.15 9.21
N ALA A 161 -1.20 13.86 8.99
CA ALA A 161 -1.50 12.91 10.07
C ALA A 161 -0.35 12.79 11.08
N ILE A 162 0.90 12.68 10.61
CA ILE A 162 2.10 12.59 11.45
C ILE A 162 2.24 13.83 12.34
N ARG A 163 2.12 15.03 11.78
CA ARG A 163 2.22 16.29 12.54
C ARG A 163 1.14 16.37 13.62
N LYS A 164 -0.09 15.97 13.28
CA LYS A 164 -1.20 15.92 14.23
C LYS A 164 -0.90 14.96 15.39
N PHE A 165 -0.53 13.72 15.07
CA PHE A 165 -0.18 12.71 16.07
C PHE A 165 0.92 13.18 17.02
N LEU A 166 2.01 13.76 16.48
CA LEU A 166 3.10 14.32 17.29
C LEU A 166 2.64 15.48 18.18
N ALA A 167 1.74 16.34 17.71
CA ALA A 167 1.21 17.44 18.51
C ALA A 167 0.32 16.95 19.66
N GLU A 168 -0.40 15.84 19.46
CA GLU A 168 -1.27 15.21 20.47
C GLU A 168 -0.45 14.46 21.52
N HIS A 169 0.63 13.80 21.13
CA HIS A 169 1.43 12.93 22.01
C HIS A 169 2.66 13.60 22.65
N ARG A 170 3.05 14.82 22.23
CA ARG A 170 4.08 15.63 22.92
C ARG A 170 3.61 16.24 24.25
N LYS A 171 2.32 16.19 24.55
CA LYS A 171 1.72 16.79 25.76
C LYS A 171 1.56 15.79 26.92
N SER A 172 2.08 14.58 26.80
CA SER A 172 2.19 13.56 27.86
C SER A 172 3.59 13.53 28.43
#